data_AF-A0A7Y2DF37-F1
#
_entry.id   AF-A0A7Y2DF37-F1
#
_cell.length_a   1.000
_cell.length_b   1.000
_cell.length_c   1.000
_cell.angle_alpha   90.00
_cell.angle_beta   90.00
_cell.angle_gamma   90.00
#
_symmetry.space_group_name_H-M   'P 1'
#
loop_
_entity.id
_entity.type
_entity.pdbx_description
1 polymer ?
#
loop_
_entity_poly.entity_id
_entity_poly.type
_entity_poly.pdbx_seq_one_letter_code
_entity_poly.pdbx_strand_id
1 'polypeptide(L)'
;TLEWARAADAGDGTKLIDQAWVQRDLAECKARMNAMNLLNWQMVKAVEDDTLTGPQASGVKVYGTEAVVAVYNLLLGIVGAAGRPRPGSPGAILAGRLERAGRSGQINTFGGGVNEIQRDMIAWMRLGLSRPGKR
;
A
#
# COMPACT_ATOMS: atom_id res chain seq x y z
N THR A 1 13.91 1.07 -4.07
CA THR A 1 14.11 -0.31 -3.65
C THR A 1 14.52 -1.23 -4.79
N LEU A 2 13.83 -1.22 -5.93
CA LEU A 2 14.23 -2.05 -7.09
C LEU A 2 15.72 -1.87 -7.49
N GLU A 3 16.15 -0.64 -7.76
CA GLU A 3 17.57 -0.39 -8.10
C GLU A 3 18.53 -0.77 -6.97
N TRP A 4 18.11 -0.58 -5.72
CA TRP A 4 18.93 -1.00 -4.58
C TRP A 4 19.08 -2.52 -4.51
N ALA A 5 18.00 -3.27 -4.74
CA ALA A 5 18.04 -4.74 -4.75
C ALA A 5 18.88 -5.30 -5.91
N ARG A 6 18.96 -4.58 -7.05
CA ARG A 6 19.87 -4.93 -8.16
C ARG A 6 21.35 -4.76 -7.80
N ALA A 7 21.67 -3.80 -6.94
CA ALA A 7 23.04 -3.53 -6.53
C ALA A 7 23.47 -4.36 -5.30
N ALA A 8 22.55 -4.61 -4.37
CA ALA A 8 22.79 -5.27 -3.10
C ALA A 8 23.16 -6.75 -3.28
N ASP A 9 24.18 -7.20 -2.55
CA ASP A 9 24.59 -8.60 -2.50
C ASP A 9 23.66 -9.42 -1.60
N ALA A 10 23.35 -10.65 -2.02
CA ALA A 10 22.54 -11.58 -1.24
C ALA A 10 23.36 -12.40 -0.21
N GLY A 11 24.69 -12.33 -0.27
CA GLY A 11 25.60 -13.04 0.64
C GLY A 11 26.04 -14.43 0.15
N ASP A 12 25.46 -14.93 -0.94
CA ASP A 12 25.77 -16.21 -1.61
C ASP A 12 26.51 -16.03 -2.94
N GLY A 13 26.98 -14.82 -3.23
CA GLY A 13 27.60 -14.45 -4.51
C GLY A 13 26.60 -13.98 -5.58
N THR A 14 25.30 -14.00 -5.31
CA THR A 14 24.26 -13.44 -6.19
C THR A 14 23.81 -12.05 -5.75
N LYS A 15 22.99 -11.39 -6.58
CA LYS A 15 22.32 -10.14 -6.19
C LYS A 15 21.00 -10.43 -5.51
N LEU A 16 20.60 -9.52 -4.63
CA LEU A 16 19.35 -9.65 -3.89
C LEU A 16 18.13 -9.72 -4.84
N ILE A 17 18.19 -9.04 -5.99
CA ILE A 17 17.14 -9.12 -7.03
C ILE A 17 16.97 -10.51 -7.66
N ASP A 18 18.00 -11.38 -7.59
CA ASP A 18 17.96 -12.72 -8.18
C ASP A 18 17.25 -13.74 -7.27
N GLN A 19 17.02 -13.37 -6.01
CA GLN A 19 16.35 -14.21 -5.04
C GLN A 19 14.85 -14.29 -5.34
N ALA A 20 14.31 -15.51 -5.48
CA ALA A 20 12.92 -15.74 -5.91
C ALA A 20 11.88 -15.03 -5.03
N TRP A 21 12.11 -14.99 -3.70
CA TRP A 21 11.22 -14.30 -2.77
C TRP A 21 11.22 -12.78 -2.98
N VAL A 22 12.37 -12.18 -3.33
CA VAL A 22 12.49 -10.74 -3.63
C VAL A 22 11.73 -10.40 -4.89
N GLN A 23 11.87 -11.22 -5.94
CA GLN A 23 11.15 -11.03 -7.20
C GLN A 23 9.64 -11.10 -7.00
N ARG A 24 9.18 -12.11 -6.24
CA ARG A 24 7.76 -12.28 -5.90
C ARG A 24 7.23 -11.07 -5.13
N ASP A 25 7.92 -10.62 -4.09
CA ASP A 25 7.47 -9.52 -3.25
C ASP A 25 7.47 -8.18 -4.02
N LEU A 26 8.44 -7.95 -4.91
CA LEU A 26 8.46 -6.81 -5.83
C LEU A 26 7.32 -6.89 -6.87
N ALA A 27 7.03 -8.08 -7.39
CA ALA A 27 5.91 -8.29 -8.30
C ALA A 27 4.56 -8.03 -7.62
N GLU A 28 4.39 -8.48 -6.37
CA GLU A 28 3.21 -8.17 -5.57
C GLU A 28 3.07 -6.66 -5.33
N CYS A 29 4.17 -5.98 -4.96
CA CYS A 29 4.17 -4.53 -4.82
C CYS A 29 3.67 -3.85 -6.10
N LYS A 30 4.19 -4.27 -7.25
CA LYS A 30 3.82 -3.70 -8.56
C LYS A 30 2.36 -3.98 -8.90
N ALA A 31 1.88 -5.20 -8.69
CA ALA A 31 0.49 -5.56 -8.94
C ALA A 31 -0.48 -4.71 -8.08
N ARG A 32 -0.18 -4.57 -6.79
CA ARG A 32 -0.99 -3.76 -5.85
C ARG A 32 -1.05 -2.29 -6.27
N MET A 33 0.09 -1.70 -6.60
CA MET A 33 0.17 -0.31 -7.06
C MET A 33 -0.55 -0.10 -8.40
N ASN A 34 -0.43 -1.04 -9.34
CA ASN A 34 -1.14 -0.95 -10.62
C ASN A 34 -2.65 -0.98 -10.43
N ALA A 35 -3.16 -1.89 -9.59
CA ALA A 35 -4.58 -1.94 -9.25
C ALA A 35 -5.04 -0.65 -8.53
N MET A 36 -4.22 -0.11 -7.62
CA MET A 36 -4.51 1.17 -6.96
C MET A 36 -4.61 2.32 -7.96
N ASN A 37 -3.67 2.42 -8.90
CA ASN A 37 -3.68 3.46 -9.93
C ASN A 37 -4.92 3.34 -10.83
N LEU A 38 -5.29 2.13 -11.25
CA LEU A 38 -6.48 1.90 -12.06
C LEU A 38 -7.76 2.31 -11.31
N LEU A 39 -7.90 1.91 -10.05
CA LEU A 39 -9.03 2.29 -9.20
C LEU A 39 -9.12 3.81 -9.00
N ASN A 40 -7.97 4.47 -8.80
CA ASN A 40 -7.92 5.93 -8.68
C ASN A 40 -8.36 6.61 -9.99
N TRP A 41 -7.93 6.11 -11.16
CA TRP A 41 -8.36 6.66 -12.44
C TRP A 41 -9.84 6.47 -12.70
N GLN A 42 -10.39 5.29 -12.38
CA GLN A 42 -11.83 5.04 -12.46
C GLN A 42 -12.61 5.99 -11.55
N MET A 43 -12.10 6.25 -10.34
CA MET A 43 -12.70 7.21 -9.40
C MET A 43 -12.64 8.64 -9.94
N VAL A 44 -11.50 9.08 -10.47
CA VAL A 44 -11.37 10.41 -11.11
C VAL A 44 -12.36 10.56 -12.26
N LYS A 45 -12.52 9.53 -13.09
CA LYS A 45 -13.50 9.53 -14.18
C LYS A 45 -14.94 9.62 -13.65
N ALA A 46 -15.27 8.87 -12.61
CA ALA A 46 -16.61 8.93 -12.00
C ALA A 46 -16.91 10.31 -11.35
N VAL A 47 -15.89 11.00 -10.83
CA VAL A 47 -16.03 12.39 -10.35
C VAL A 47 -16.32 13.33 -11.52
N GLU A 48 -15.56 13.22 -12.62
CA GLU A 48 -15.77 14.04 -13.81
C GLU A 48 -17.19 13.87 -14.39
N ASP A 49 -17.69 12.64 -14.39
CA ASP A 49 -19.01 12.30 -14.93
C ASP A 49 -20.16 12.55 -13.93
N ASP A 50 -19.89 13.05 -12.72
CA ASP A 50 -20.85 13.21 -11.61
C ASP A 50 -21.61 11.92 -11.27
N THR A 51 -20.92 10.77 -11.40
CA THR A 51 -21.47 9.42 -11.15
C THR A 51 -20.85 8.74 -9.92
N LEU A 52 -19.92 9.41 -9.22
CA LEU A 52 -19.25 8.82 -8.06
C LEU A 52 -20.24 8.57 -6.92
N THR A 53 -20.34 7.30 -6.50
CA THR A 53 -21.11 6.93 -5.31
C THR A 53 -20.22 6.82 -4.07
N GLY A 54 -20.80 7.05 -2.89
CA GLY A 54 -20.11 6.87 -1.61
C GLY A 54 -19.41 5.51 -1.47
N PRO A 55 -20.09 4.36 -1.74
CA PRO A 55 -19.47 3.03 -1.65
C PRO A 55 -18.31 2.80 -2.63
N GLN A 56 -18.36 3.40 -3.82
CA GLN A 56 -17.22 3.34 -4.75
C GLN A 56 -16.01 4.08 -4.16
N ALA A 57 -16.21 5.30 -3.66
CA ALA A 57 -15.15 6.06 -3.00
C ALA A 57 -14.58 5.32 -1.77
N SER A 58 -15.46 4.74 -0.94
CA SER A 58 -15.09 3.91 0.21
C SER A 58 -14.23 2.72 -0.19
N GLY A 59 -14.59 2.01 -1.27
CA GLY A 59 -13.84 0.87 -1.79
C GLY A 59 -12.43 1.23 -2.21
N VAL A 60 -12.28 2.32 -2.97
CA VAL A 60 -10.96 2.82 -3.40
C VAL A 60 -10.12 3.26 -2.20
N LYS A 61 -10.70 3.94 -1.22
CA LYS A 61 -10.00 4.37 0.00
C LYS A 61 -9.49 3.18 0.82
N VAL A 62 -10.34 2.18 1.08
CA VAL A 62 -9.96 0.99 1.86
C VAL A 62 -8.82 0.26 1.16
N TYR A 63 -9.00 -0.05 -0.13
CA TYR A 63 -7.97 -0.76 -0.90
C TYR A 63 -6.66 0.02 -0.95
N GLY A 64 -6.70 1.30 -1.31
CA GLY A 64 -5.49 2.11 -1.50
C GLY A 64 -4.66 2.24 -0.22
N THR A 65 -5.32 2.47 0.91
CA THR A 65 -4.62 2.66 2.20
C THR A 65 -3.97 1.38 2.71
N GLU A 66 -4.66 0.24 2.58
CA GLU A 66 -4.11 -1.06 2.97
C GLU A 66 -3.04 -1.58 1.99
N ALA A 67 -3.22 -1.32 0.69
CA ALA A 67 -2.23 -1.65 -0.34
C ALA A 67 -0.92 -0.90 -0.09
N VAL A 68 -0.97 0.38 0.27
CA VAL A 68 0.23 1.17 0.60
C VAL A 68 0.95 0.62 1.83
N VAL A 69 0.23 0.25 2.89
CA VAL A 69 0.83 -0.38 4.08
C VAL A 69 1.48 -1.72 3.73
N ALA A 70 0.80 -2.57 2.95
CA ALA A 70 1.34 -3.84 2.50
C ALA A 70 2.61 -3.67 1.65
N VAL A 71 2.60 -2.72 0.70
CA VAL A 71 3.76 -2.39 -0.13
C VAL A 71 4.95 -1.96 0.73
N TYR A 72 4.76 -1.06 1.71
CA TYR A 72 5.88 -0.66 2.56
C TYR A 72 6.43 -1.80 3.41
N ASN A 73 5.56 -2.68 3.92
CA ASN A 73 6.01 -3.86 4.68
C ASN A 73 6.85 -4.81 3.81
N LEU A 74 6.41 -5.11 2.58
CA LEU A 74 7.16 -5.95 1.64
C LEU A 74 8.51 -5.32 1.29
N LEU A 75 8.52 -4.03 0.95
CA LEU A 75 9.75 -3.32 0.62
C LEU A 75 10.71 -3.25 1.81
N LEU A 76 10.21 -3.04 3.04
CA LEU A 76 11.00 -3.07 4.27
C LEU A 76 11.58 -4.46 4.55
N GLY A 77 10.80 -5.51 4.27
CA GLY A 77 11.26 -6.90 4.34
C GLY A 77 12.43 -7.17 3.38
N ILE A 78 12.32 -6.70 2.13
CA ILE A 78 13.38 -6.83 1.12
C ILE A 78 14.68 -6.13 1.56
N VAL A 79 14.60 -4.90 2.09
CA VAL A 79 15.82 -4.19 2.52
C VAL A 79 16.38 -4.66 3.87
N GLY A 80 15.59 -5.42 4.63
CA GLY A 80 15.98 -5.99 5.91
C GLY A 80 16.45 -4.94 6.93
N ALA A 81 17.54 -5.23 7.64
CA ALA A 81 18.07 -4.38 8.70
C ALA A 81 18.44 -2.97 8.22
N ALA A 82 18.86 -2.83 6.96
CA ALA A 82 19.22 -1.54 6.35
C ALA A 82 18.02 -0.59 6.20
N GLY A 83 16.78 -1.10 6.25
CA GLY A 83 15.56 -0.30 6.18
C GLY A 83 15.12 0.33 7.50
N ARG A 84 15.78 0.01 8.63
CA ARG A 84 15.41 0.47 9.97
C ARG A 84 15.90 1.88 10.35
N PRO A 85 17.09 2.34 9.91
CA PRO A 85 17.56 3.67 10.26
C PRO A 85 16.62 4.78 9.74
N ARG A 86 16.37 5.76 10.60
CA ARG A 86 15.56 6.93 10.27
C ARG A 86 16.29 7.83 9.27
N PRO A 87 15.57 8.69 8.52
CA PRO A 87 16.21 9.74 7.72
C PRO A 87 17.23 10.55 8.54
N GLY A 88 18.43 10.73 8.00
CA GLY A 88 19.52 11.44 8.65
C GLY A 88 20.36 10.61 9.63
N SER A 89 19.99 9.37 9.92
CA SER A 89 20.82 8.46 10.73
C SER A 89 22.00 7.89 9.93
N PRO A 90 23.15 7.62 10.57
CA PRO A 90 24.23 6.84 9.95
C PRO A 90 23.73 5.50 9.40
N GLY A 91 24.14 5.14 8.18
CA GLY A 91 23.73 3.89 7.53
C GLY A 91 22.31 3.90 6.93
N ALA A 92 21.61 5.04 6.90
CA ALA A 92 20.31 5.15 6.24
C ALA A 92 20.45 4.98 4.72
N ILE A 93 19.88 3.89 4.17
CA ILE A 93 19.76 3.71 2.73
C ILE A 93 18.56 4.47 2.18
N LEU A 94 18.55 4.77 0.88
CA LEU A 94 17.41 5.42 0.20
C LEU A 94 16.95 6.71 0.94
N ALA A 95 17.88 7.43 1.56
CA ALA A 95 17.65 8.59 2.43
C ALA A 95 16.65 8.35 3.58
N GLY A 96 16.48 7.10 4.05
CA GLY A 96 15.51 6.71 5.07
C GLY A 96 14.04 6.85 4.63
N ARG A 97 13.79 7.04 3.32
CA ARG A 97 12.44 7.31 2.80
C ARG A 97 11.48 6.16 3.08
N LEU A 98 11.96 4.93 3.00
CA LEU A 98 11.14 3.74 3.18
C LEU A 98 10.69 3.57 4.64
N GLU A 99 11.60 3.78 5.58
CA GLU A 99 11.31 3.81 7.02
C GLU A 99 10.23 4.86 7.34
N ARG A 100 10.45 6.09 6.86
CA ARG A 100 9.51 7.20 7.08
C ARG A 100 8.15 6.90 6.49
N ALA A 101 8.11 6.41 5.25
CA ALA A 101 6.87 6.12 4.55
C ALA A 101 6.08 4.97 5.21
N GLY A 102 6.77 3.92 5.68
CA GLY A 102 6.14 2.81 6.41
C GLY A 102 5.45 3.26 7.70
N ARG A 103 6.06 4.17 8.47
CA ARG A 103 5.41 4.77 9.64
C ARG A 103 4.24 5.68 9.27
N SER A 104 4.44 6.57 8.30
CA SER A 104 3.41 7.56 7.92
C SER A 104 2.19 6.93 7.26
N GLY A 105 2.34 5.83 6.53
CA GLY A 105 1.25 5.17 5.81
C GLY A 105 0.11 4.69 6.70
N GLN A 106 0.40 4.38 7.97
CA GLN A 106 -0.58 3.86 8.93
C GLN A 106 -1.75 4.84 9.17
N ILE A 107 -1.46 6.14 9.18
CA ILE A 107 -2.44 7.18 9.50
C ILE A 107 -3.64 7.15 8.54
N ASN A 108 -3.41 6.78 7.28
CA ASN A 108 -4.47 6.80 6.27
C ASN A 108 -5.50 5.67 6.45
N THR A 109 -5.18 4.62 7.22
CA THR A 109 -6.13 3.51 7.48
C THR A 109 -7.31 3.96 8.33
N PHE A 110 -7.10 4.92 9.24
CA PHE A 110 -8.14 5.50 10.08
C PHE A 110 -8.49 6.96 9.72
N GLY A 111 -7.55 7.72 9.18
CA GLY A 111 -7.77 9.07 8.66
C GLY A 111 -8.72 9.07 7.45
N GLY A 112 -9.55 10.11 7.34
CA GLY A 112 -10.54 10.21 6.26
C GLY A 112 -11.66 9.17 6.35
N GLY A 113 -11.96 8.70 7.56
CA GLY A 113 -12.95 7.65 7.85
C GLY A 113 -12.28 6.29 7.96
N VAL A 114 -12.46 5.64 9.12
CA VAL A 114 -11.80 4.36 9.44
C VAL A 114 -12.25 3.22 8.52
N ASN A 115 -11.31 2.38 8.09
CA ASN A 115 -11.56 1.37 7.05
C ASN A 115 -12.70 0.39 7.39
N GLU A 116 -12.96 0.11 8.66
CA GLU A 116 -14.09 -0.69 9.13
C GLU A 116 -15.43 -0.03 8.78
N ILE A 117 -15.57 1.28 9.06
CA ILE A 117 -16.79 2.04 8.72
C ILE A 117 -16.94 2.17 7.20
N GLN A 118 -15.83 2.29 6.47
CA GLN A 118 -15.85 2.31 5.01
C GLN A 118 -16.34 0.95 4.44
N ARG A 119 -15.91 -0.17 5.02
CA ARG A 119 -16.41 -1.51 4.66
C ARG A 119 -17.89 -1.67 4.98
N ASP A 120 -18.34 -1.15 6.12
CA ASP A 120 -19.77 -1.12 6.44
C ASP A 120 -20.53 -0.39 5.34
N MET A 121 -20.13 0.83 4.97
CA MET A 121 -20.77 1.57 3.87
C MET A 121 -20.88 0.74 2.58
N ILE A 122 -19.85 0.01 2.20
CA ILE A 122 -19.89 -0.90 1.05
C ILE A 122 -20.95 -2.00 1.26
N ALA A 123 -20.93 -2.66 2.40
CA ALA A 123 -21.85 -3.74 2.74
C ALA A 123 -23.33 -3.33 2.63
N TRP A 124 -23.75 -2.26 3.31
CA TRP A 124 -25.19 -1.93 3.36
C TRP A 124 -25.65 -1.04 2.20
N MET A 125 -24.80 -0.15 1.67
CA MET A 125 -25.24 0.73 0.56
C MET A 125 -25.05 0.09 -0.82
N ARG A 126 -24.08 -0.81 -1.00
CA ARG A 126 -23.80 -1.44 -2.32
C ARG A 126 -24.23 -2.89 -2.40
N LEU A 127 -24.08 -3.67 -1.32
CA LEU A 127 -24.42 -5.10 -1.32
C LEU A 127 -25.78 -5.40 -0.70
N GLY A 128 -26.52 -4.38 -0.23
CA GLY A 128 -27.86 -4.53 0.33
C GLY A 128 -27.90 -5.27 1.68
N LEU A 129 -26.77 -5.39 2.37
CA LEU A 129 -26.72 -6.02 3.69
C LEU A 129 -27.39 -5.14 4.76
N SER A 130 -27.92 -5.77 5.80
CA SER A 130 -28.49 -5.04 6.93
C SER A 130 -27.43 -4.18 7.61
N ARG A 131 -27.81 -2.94 7.96
CA ARG A 131 -26.89 -2.02 8.64
C ARG A 131 -26.59 -2.51 10.06
N PRO A 132 -25.31 -2.61 10.46
CA PRO A 132 -24.94 -2.93 11.83
C PRO A 132 -25.60 -1.94 12.80
N GLY A 133 -26.31 -2.44 13.82
CA GLY A 133 -26.92 -1.63 14.87
C GLY A 133 -28.34 -1.10 14.61
N LYS A 134 -28.96 -1.38 13.46
CA LYS A 134 -30.43 -1.25 13.32
C LYS A 134 -31.08 -2.59 13.69
N ARG A 135 -31.50 -2.74 14.94
CA ARG A 135 -32.59 -3.64 15.32
C ARG A 135 -33.90 -2.87 15.23
#